data_AF-C6C711-F1
#
_entry.id   AF-C6C711-F1
#
_cell.length_a   1.000
_cell.length_b   1.000
_cell.length_c   1.000
_cell.angle_alpha   90.00
_cell.angle_beta   90.00
_cell.angle_gamma   90.00
#
_symmetry.space_group_name_H-M   'P 1'
#
loop_
_entity.id
_entity.type
_entity.pdbx_description
1 polymer ?
#
loop_
_entity_poly.entity_id
_entity_poly.type
_entity_poly.pdbx_seq_one_letter_code
_entity_poly.pdbx_strand_id
1 'polypeptide(L)'
;MDYYSLKKIFSGLPHADEPNFKELEKFYDHHKVSILSTLPWMISELIENDGFDCMSEFVRLHGGSRLYLNKDRIRFIEKTGIAISEKTYATFTRNTAPSGVLDIPSAWGIFLGLRKVAVKSVLAQGIGMHQIARDFGVTARSLRKMLRMDGL
;
A
#
# COMPACT_ATOMS: atom_id res chain seq x y z
N MET A 1 15.01 -9.63 1.40
CA MET A 1 15.44 -8.45 0.64
C MET A 1 16.38 -7.61 1.50
N ASP A 2 17.48 -7.08 0.95
CA ASP A 2 18.50 -6.36 1.72
C ASP A 2 18.15 -4.89 2.00
N TYR A 3 18.91 -4.29 2.92
CA TYR A 3 18.76 -2.90 3.36
C TYR A 3 18.82 -1.88 2.20
N TYR A 4 19.77 -2.03 1.27
CA TYR A 4 20.01 -1.04 0.23
C TYR A 4 18.90 -1.04 -0.82
N SER A 5 18.38 -2.21 -1.14
CA SER A 5 17.27 -2.39 -2.06
C SER A 5 16.00 -1.77 -1.48
N LEU A 6 15.73 -2.00 -0.18
CA LEU A 6 14.61 -1.37 0.53
C LEU A 6 14.74 0.16 0.59
N LYS A 7 15.94 0.67 0.90
CA LYS A 7 16.19 2.12 0.94
C LYS A 7 15.85 2.81 -0.38
N LYS A 8 16.13 2.18 -1.52
CA LYS A 8 15.83 2.73 -2.85
C LYS A 8 14.33 2.87 -3.14
N ILE A 9 13.50 2.00 -2.58
CA ILE A 9 12.05 2.03 -2.79
C ILE A 9 11.43 3.20 -2.02
N PHE A 10 11.87 3.44 -0.78
CA PHE A 10 11.14 4.30 0.16
C PHE A 10 11.52 5.80 0.11
N SER A 11 11.94 6.31 -1.05
CA SER A 11 11.97 7.75 -1.34
C SER A 11 10.60 8.33 -1.72
N GLY A 12 9.62 7.47 -2.02
CA GLY A 12 8.25 7.81 -2.40
C GLY A 12 7.45 6.55 -2.76
N LEU A 13 6.18 6.65 -3.13
CA LEU A 13 5.46 5.54 -3.74
C LEU A 13 5.76 5.57 -5.26
N PRO A 14 6.47 4.57 -5.81
CA PRO A 14 6.84 4.59 -7.23
C PRO A 14 5.62 4.43 -8.14
N HIS A 15 5.64 5.11 -9.29
CA HIS A 15 4.67 4.88 -10.36
C HIS A 15 5.02 3.63 -11.19
N ALA A 16 4.01 3.03 -11.83
CA ALA A 16 4.16 1.79 -12.60
C ALA A 16 5.15 1.90 -13.79
N ASP A 17 5.37 3.12 -14.30
CA ASP A 17 6.32 3.43 -15.36
C ASP A 17 7.75 3.67 -14.85
N GLU A 18 7.96 3.77 -13.53
CA GLU A 18 9.27 3.99 -12.95
C GLU A 18 10.06 2.68 -12.75
N PRO A 19 11.40 2.69 -12.92
CA PRO A 19 12.23 1.48 -12.73
C PRO A 19 12.18 0.88 -11.32
N ASN A 20 11.94 1.70 -10.30
CA ASN A 20 11.82 1.31 -8.90
C ASN A 20 10.49 0.58 -8.59
N PHE A 21 9.50 0.60 -9.50
CA PHE A 21 8.24 -0.11 -9.34
C PHE A 21 8.44 -1.63 -9.25
N LYS A 22 9.32 -2.18 -10.09
CA LYS A 22 9.68 -3.61 -10.04
C LYS A 22 10.31 -4.01 -8.71
N GLU A 23 11.01 -3.09 -8.05
CA GLU A 23 11.55 -3.34 -6.71
C GLU A 23 10.42 -3.31 -5.66
N LEU A 24 9.39 -2.49 -5.83
CA LEU A 24 8.18 -2.53 -5.00
C LEU A 24 7.43 -3.85 -5.15
N GLU A 25 7.31 -4.39 -6.36
CA GLU A 25 6.70 -5.71 -6.60
C GLU A 25 7.50 -6.84 -5.93
N LYS A 26 8.83 -6.84 -6.08
CA LYS A 26 9.70 -7.79 -5.36
C LYS A 26 9.57 -7.64 -3.85
N PHE A 27 9.52 -6.41 -3.35
CA PHE A 27 9.29 -6.14 -1.93
C PHE A 27 7.96 -6.72 -1.48
N TYR A 28 6.92 -6.58 -2.29
CA TYR A 28 5.63 -7.19 -2.04
C TYR A 28 5.71 -8.71 -1.97
N ASP A 29 6.32 -9.38 -2.94
CA ASP A 29 6.42 -10.84 -2.93
C ASP A 29 7.14 -11.38 -1.68
N HIS A 30 8.20 -10.71 -1.25
CA HIS A 30 8.95 -11.09 -0.06
C HIS A 30 8.21 -10.84 1.26
N HIS A 31 7.27 -9.90 1.28
CA HIS A 31 6.60 -9.43 2.49
C HIS A 31 5.07 -9.47 2.40
N LYS A 32 4.53 -10.27 1.49
CA LYS A 32 3.12 -10.29 1.08
C LYS A 32 2.16 -10.27 2.26
N VAL A 33 2.30 -11.23 3.18
CA VAL A 33 1.44 -11.36 4.35
C VAL A 33 1.47 -10.09 5.22
N SER A 34 2.66 -9.57 5.51
CA SER A 34 2.82 -8.37 6.35
C SER A 34 2.30 -7.10 5.69
N ILE A 35 2.40 -7.00 4.37
CA ILE A 35 1.87 -5.87 3.59
C ILE A 35 0.35 -5.91 3.60
N LEU A 36 -0.25 -7.03 3.19
CA LEU A 36 -1.71 -7.16 3.12
C LEU A 36 -2.37 -6.98 4.49
N SER A 37 -1.71 -7.37 5.58
CA SER A 37 -2.21 -7.14 6.94
C SER A 37 -2.07 -5.70 7.43
N THR A 38 -1.24 -4.87 6.79
CA THR A 38 -0.97 -3.49 7.20
C THR A 38 -1.80 -2.47 6.40
N LEU A 39 -2.16 -2.82 5.17
CA LEU A 39 -2.92 -1.94 4.28
C LEU A 39 -4.42 -1.96 4.62
N PRO A 40 -5.16 -0.89 4.29
CA PRO A 40 -6.63 -0.91 4.33
C PRO A 40 -7.16 -2.06 3.46
N TRP A 41 -8.21 -2.74 3.92
CA TRP A 41 -8.75 -3.95 3.27
C TRP A 41 -8.96 -3.75 1.75
N MET A 42 -9.47 -2.59 1.34
CA MET A 42 -9.76 -2.27 -0.06
C MET A 42 -8.51 -2.32 -0.93
N ILE A 43 -7.39 -1.82 -0.41
CA ILE A 43 -6.11 -1.81 -1.10
C ILE A 43 -5.54 -3.22 -1.15
N SER A 44 -5.65 -3.98 -0.06
CA SER A 44 -5.23 -5.38 -0.02
C SER A 44 -5.98 -6.24 -1.05
N GLU A 45 -7.30 -6.08 -1.14
CA GLU A 45 -8.14 -6.77 -2.13
C GLU A 45 -7.82 -6.34 -3.56
N LEU A 46 -7.61 -5.05 -3.79
CA LEU A 46 -7.24 -4.52 -5.11
C LEU A 46 -5.91 -5.10 -5.58
N ILE A 47 -4.89 -5.12 -4.71
CA ILE A 47 -3.58 -5.73 -5.01
C ILE A 47 -3.73 -7.22 -5.31
N GLU A 48 -4.46 -7.96 -4.49
CA GLU A 48 -4.58 -9.42 -4.64
C GLU A 48 -5.36 -9.86 -5.89
N ASN A 49 -6.29 -9.02 -6.35
CA ASN A 49 -7.16 -9.37 -7.47
C ASN A 49 -6.70 -8.75 -8.79
N ASP A 50 -6.17 -7.52 -8.76
CA ASP A 50 -5.86 -6.73 -9.96
C ASP A 50 -4.40 -6.25 -10.04
N GLY A 51 -3.57 -6.51 -9.02
CA GLY A 51 -2.14 -6.20 -9.05
C GLY A 51 -1.74 -4.84 -8.45
N PHE A 52 -0.42 -4.67 -8.29
CA PHE A 52 0.17 -3.44 -7.71
C PHE A 52 0.05 -2.24 -8.63
N ASP A 53 0.07 -2.46 -9.94
CA ASP A 53 -0.08 -1.46 -11.00
C ASP A 53 -1.48 -0.85 -10.97
N CYS A 54 -2.52 -1.70 -10.92
CA CYS A 54 -3.91 -1.26 -10.76
C CYS A 54 -4.08 -0.47 -9.46
N MET A 55 -3.52 -0.96 -8.35
CA MET A 55 -3.52 -0.24 -7.08
C MET A 55 -2.83 1.13 -7.17
N SER A 56 -1.65 1.19 -7.79
CA SER A 56 -0.89 2.42 -7.95
C SER A 56 -1.66 3.46 -8.77
N GLU A 57 -2.27 3.04 -9.88
CA GLU A 57 -3.11 3.92 -10.69
C GLU A 57 -4.36 4.38 -9.93
N PHE A 58 -5.01 3.48 -9.21
CA PHE A 58 -6.22 3.79 -8.46
C PHE A 58 -6.02 4.85 -7.40
N VAL A 59 -4.92 4.72 -6.67
CA VAL A 59 -4.53 5.66 -5.62
C VAL A 59 -4.04 6.99 -6.20
N ARG A 60 -3.37 6.95 -7.36
CA ARG A 60 -2.95 8.17 -8.06
C ARG A 60 -4.14 9.01 -8.51
N LEU A 61 -5.17 8.37 -9.07
CA LEU A 61 -6.33 9.06 -9.61
C LEU A 61 -7.31 9.51 -8.53
N HIS A 62 -7.54 8.69 -7.50
CA HIS A 62 -8.63 8.93 -6.53
C HIS A 62 -8.18 8.94 -5.07
N GLY A 63 -6.88 8.87 -4.77
CA GLY A 63 -6.38 8.82 -3.40
C GLY A 63 -6.84 10.02 -2.55
N GLY A 64 -7.42 9.74 -1.39
CA GLY A 64 -7.96 10.75 -0.48
C GLY A 64 -9.34 11.29 -0.86
N SER A 65 -9.96 10.74 -1.89
CA SER A 65 -11.32 11.11 -2.33
C SER A 65 -12.37 10.07 -1.90
N ARG A 66 -13.63 10.37 -2.20
CA ARG A 66 -14.77 9.46 -2.02
C ARG A 66 -15.32 9.08 -3.38
N LEU A 67 -15.46 7.78 -3.62
CA LEU A 67 -16.08 7.25 -4.84
C LEU A 67 -17.41 6.60 -4.54
N TYR A 68 -18.40 6.86 -5.40
CA TYR A 68 -19.69 6.18 -5.35
C TYR A 68 -19.63 4.93 -6.23
N LEU A 69 -19.89 3.78 -5.62
CA LEU A 69 -20.17 2.55 -6.34
C LEU A 69 -21.55 2.67 -7.01
N ASN A 70 -21.57 2.73 -8.33
CA ASN A 70 -22.80 2.52 -9.09
C ASN A 70 -23.26 1.07 -8.89
N LYS A 71 -24.48 0.72 -9.32
CA LYS A 71 -24.92 -0.70 -9.40
C LYS A 71 -24.30 -1.47 -10.58
N ASP A 72 -23.74 -0.73 -11.52
CA ASP A 72 -23.17 -1.23 -12.76
C ASP A 72 -21.66 -0.97 -12.77
N ARG A 73 -20.88 -2.06 -12.91
CA ARG A 73 -19.42 -2.04 -12.98
C ARG A 73 -18.92 -1.25 -14.16
N ILE A 74 -19.52 -1.40 -15.34
CA ILE A 74 -19.06 -0.74 -16.56
C ILE A 74 -19.18 0.78 -16.38
N ARG A 75 -20.31 1.24 -15.86
CA ARG A 75 -20.51 2.67 -15.55
C ARG A 75 -19.57 3.18 -14.45
N PHE A 76 -19.17 2.34 -13.50
CA PHE A 76 -18.14 2.71 -12.52
C PHE A 76 -16.78 2.89 -13.19
N ILE A 77 -16.36 1.94 -14.04
CA ILE A 77 -15.11 2.00 -14.79
C ILE A 77 -15.08 3.25 -15.69
N GLU A 78 -16.14 3.53 -16.45
CA GLU A 78 -16.23 4.71 -17.32
C GLU A 78 -16.10 6.03 -16.57
N LYS A 79 -16.71 6.14 -15.38
CA LYS A 79 -16.65 7.37 -14.57
C LYS A 79 -15.31 7.55 -13.86
N THR A 80 -14.70 6.46 -13.41
CA THR A 80 -13.49 6.50 -12.59
C THR A 80 -12.22 6.39 -13.43
N GLY A 81 -12.32 5.89 -14.65
CA GLY A 81 -11.19 5.62 -15.53
C GLY A 81 -10.35 4.42 -15.12
N ILE A 82 -10.83 3.55 -14.21
CA ILE A 82 -10.01 2.46 -13.67
C ILE A 82 -10.61 1.12 -14.02
N ALA A 83 -9.80 0.32 -14.71
CA ALA A 83 -10.11 -1.07 -15.01
C ALA A 83 -9.85 -1.94 -13.76
N ILE A 84 -10.92 -2.26 -13.03
CA ILE A 84 -10.90 -3.28 -11.97
C ILE A 84 -11.66 -4.52 -12.42
N SER A 85 -11.23 -5.69 -11.95
CA SER A 85 -11.93 -6.94 -12.26
C SER A 85 -13.33 -6.99 -11.64
N GLU A 86 -14.15 -7.92 -12.14
CA GLU A 86 -15.44 -8.23 -11.55
C GLU A 86 -15.32 -8.68 -10.09
N LYS A 87 -14.24 -9.41 -9.78
CA LYS A 87 -13.97 -9.92 -8.42
C LYS A 87 -13.71 -8.77 -7.45
N THR A 88 -12.87 -7.81 -7.82
CA THR A 88 -12.62 -6.61 -7.00
C THR A 88 -13.88 -5.78 -6.84
N TYR A 89 -14.60 -5.53 -7.93
CA TYR A 89 -15.82 -4.74 -7.88
C TYR A 89 -16.89 -5.39 -6.97
N ALA A 90 -17.11 -6.69 -7.10
CA ALA A 90 -18.02 -7.42 -6.22
C ALA A 90 -17.60 -7.37 -4.75
N THR A 91 -16.30 -7.41 -4.49
CA THR A 91 -15.74 -7.29 -3.14
C THR A 91 -15.94 -5.90 -2.57
N PHE A 92 -15.77 -4.86 -3.40
CA PHE A 92 -16.07 -3.47 -3.00
C PHE A 92 -17.54 -3.32 -2.64
N THR A 93 -18.45 -3.74 -3.52
CA THR A 93 -19.90 -3.65 -3.27
C THR A 93 -20.32 -4.39 -2.01
N ARG A 94 -19.74 -5.57 -1.74
CA ARG A 94 -20.06 -6.38 -0.56
C ARG A 94 -19.63 -5.73 0.75
N ASN A 95 -18.48 -5.06 0.77
CA ASN A 95 -17.87 -4.56 1.99
C ASN A 95 -18.11 -3.06 2.22
N THR A 96 -18.69 -2.33 1.26
CA THR A 96 -19.12 -0.95 1.46
C THR A 96 -20.37 -0.84 2.32
N ALA A 97 -20.46 0.27 3.06
CA ALA A 97 -21.68 0.66 3.75
C ALA A 97 -22.86 0.83 2.77
N PRO A 98 -24.12 0.79 3.25
CA PRO A 98 -25.31 0.94 2.39
C PRO A 98 -25.37 2.21 1.55
N SER A 99 -24.60 3.25 1.91
CA SER A 99 -24.43 4.46 1.10
C SER A 99 -23.72 4.23 -0.24
N GLY A 100 -23.06 3.07 -0.41
CA GLY A 100 -22.30 2.74 -1.62
C GLY A 100 -21.05 3.61 -1.80
N VAL A 101 -20.56 4.23 -0.73
CA VAL A 101 -19.39 5.12 -0.76
C VAL A 101 -18.13 4.35 -0.36
N LEU A 102 -17.10 4.46 -1.19
CA LEU A 102 -15.73 4.04 -0.91
C LEU A 102 -14.90 5.26 -0.51
N ASP A 103 -14.39 5.28 0.72
CA ASP A 103 -13.34 6.22 1.13
C ASP A 103 -11.99 5.69 0.64
N ILE A 104 -11.37 6.39 -0.32
CA ILE A 104 -10.13 5.93 -0.95
C ILE A 104 -8.93 6.40 -0.11
N PRO A 105 -8.09 5.49 0.40
CA PRO A 105 -6.88 5.88 1.13
C PRO A 105 -5.96 6.74 0.26
N SER A 106 -5.30 7.73 0.87
CA SER A 106 -4.32 8.55 0.15
C SER A 106 -3.04 7.76 -0.17
N ALA A 107 -2.34 8.18 -1.23
CA ALA A 107 -1.02 7.65 -1.58
C ALA A 107 -0.05 7.69 -0.40
N TRP A 108 -0.08 8.79 0.36
CA TRP A 108 0.73 8.93 1.57
C TRP A 108 0.39 7.89 2.64
N GLY A 109 -0.90 7.62 2.89
CA GLY A 109 -1.33 6.62 3.86
C GLY A 109 -0.85 5.21 3.49
N ILE A 110 -0.93 4.85 2.20
CA ILE A 110 -0.46 3.57 1.67
C ILE A 110 1.06 3.47 1.77
N PHE A 111 1.78 4.52 1.35
CA PHE A 111 3.22 4.62 1.50
C PHE A 111 3.67 4.42 2.95
N LEU A 112 3.00 5.05 3.92
CA LEU A 112 3.29 4.86 5.34
C LEU A 112 3.11 3.41 5.80
N GLY A 113 2.09 2.72 5.29
CA GLY A 113 1.85 1.30 5.55
C GLY A 113 2.97 0.41 5.02
N LEU A 114 3.33 0.58 3.75
CA LEU A 114 4.42 -0.16 3.10
C LEU A 114 5.77 0.10 3.81
N ARG A 115 6.05 1.36 4.11
CA ARG A 115 7.27 1.80 4.79
C ARG A 115 7.40 1.19 6.17
N LYS A 116 6.28 1.04 6.90
CA LYS A 116 6.26 0.38 8.20
C LYS A 116 6.73 -1.07 8.09
N VAL A 117 6.29 -1.82 7.08
CA VAL A 117 6.73 -3.19 6.86
C VAL A 117 8.22 -3.25 6.54
N ALA A 118 8.71 -2.37 5.68
CA ALA A 118 10.14 -2.29 5.35
C ALA A 118 11.00 -1.96 6.58
N VAL A 119 10.58 -0.98 7.38
CA VAL A 119 11.25 -0.60 8.62
C VAL A 119 11.31 -1.76 9.62
N LYS A 120 10.22 -2.53 9.79
CA LYS A 120 10.24 -3.73 10.63
C LYS A 120 11.22 -4.78 10.11
N SER A 121 11.25 -5.00 8.79
CA SER A 121 12.15 -5.94 8.15
C SER A 121 13.63 -5.59 8.39
N VAL A 122 14.01 -4.31 8.29
CA VAL A 122 15.39 -3.87 8.57
C VAL A 122 15.74 -3.82 10.06
N LEU A 123 14.77 -3.56 10.94
CA LEU A 123 14.97 -3.67 12.39
C LEU A 123 15.31 -5.12 12.78
N ALA A 124 14.59 -6.10 12.23
CA ALA A 124 14.85 -7.51 12.47
C ALA A 124 16.22 -7.99 11.95
N GLN A 125 16.83 -7.25 11.01
CA GLN A 125 18.20 -7.49 10.52
C GLN A 125 19.28 -6.89 11.44
N GLY A 126 18.91 -6.27 12.57
CA GLY A 126 19.86 -5.66 13.51
C GLY A 126 20.42 -4.31 13.05
N ILE A 127 19.83 -3.68 12.03
CA ILE A 127 20.28 -2.37 11.57
C ILE A 127 20.00 -1.30 12.63
N GLY A 128 20.98 -0.43 12.88
CA GLY A 128 20.90 0.60 13.92
C GLY A 128 19.75 1.58 13.72
N MET A 129 19.00 1.86 14.79
CA MET A 129 17.81 2.74 14.75
C MET A 129 18.10 4.15 14.20
N HIS A 130 19.28 4.72 14.49
CA HIS A 130 19.66 6.03 13.99
C HIS A 130 19.81 6.02 12.45
N GLN A 131 20.36 4.93 11.91
CA GLN A 131 20.51 4.75 10.47
C GLN A 131 19.15 4.57 9.80
N ILE A 132 18.27 3.74 10.38
CA ILE A 132 16.90 3.55 9.87
C ILE A 132 16.10 4.86 9.90
N ALA A 133 16.19 5.62 10.99
CA ALA A 133 15.48 6.88 11.16
C ALA A 133 15.82 7.89 10.05
N ARG A 134 17.11 8.03 9.77
CA ARG A 134 17.63 8.91 8.72
C ARG A 134 17.22 8.44 7.32
N ASP A 135 17.41 7.15 7.03
CA ASP A 135 17.30 6.65 5.66
C ASP A 135 15.86 6.35 5.24
N PHE A 136 14.96 6.05 6.18
CA PHE A 136 13.54 5.79 5.92
C PHE A 136 12.65 6.98 6.35
N GLY A 137 13.21 8.06 6.87
CA GLY A 137 12.43 9.24 7.29
C GLY A 137 11.42 8.95 8.39
N VAL A 138 11.83 8.17 9.40
CA VAL A 138 11.00 7.81 10.57
C VAL A 138 11.63 8.30 11.86
N THR A 139 10.82 8.65 12.85
CA THR A 139 11.37 9.16 14.12
C THR A 139 11.86 8.04 15.03
N ALA A 140 12.86 8.33 15.87
CA ALA A 140 13.32 7.39 16.90
C ALA A 140 12.19 6.96 17.86
N ARG A 141 11.23 7.85 18.14
CA ARG A 141 10.03 7.53 18.92
C ARG A 141 9.17 6.48 18.23
N SER A 142 8.96 6.60 16.92
CA SER A 142 8.21 5.63 16.13
C SER A 142 8.88 4.25 16.16
N LEU A 143 10.20 4.21 15.96
CA LEU A 143 10.99 2.98 16.01
C LEU A 143 10.90 2.28 17.38
N ARG A 144 11.06 3.02 18.49
CA ARG A 144 10.89 2.46 19.84
C ARG A 144 9.50 1.88 20.06
N LYS A 145 8.46 2.51 19.51
CA LYS A 145 7.08 2.01 19.61
C LYS A 145 6.92 0.67 18.87
N MET A 146 7.53 0.53 17.69
CA MET A 146 7.49 -0.72 16.92
C MET A 146 8.15 -1.88 17.68
N LEU A 147 9.37 -1.68 18.20
CA LEU A 147 10.08 -2.70 18.99
C LEU A 147 9.25 -3.22 20.17
N ARG A 148 8.63 -2.30 20.92
CA ARG A 148 7.77 -2.65 22.07
C ARG A 148 6.51 -3.43 21.70
N MET A 149 5.91 -3.15 20.55
CA MET A 149 4.67 -3.80 20.13
C MET A 149 4.90 -5.18 19.50
N ASP A 150 6.06 -5.36 18.88
CA ASP A 150 6.37 -6.56 18.09
C ASP A 150 7.30 -7.55 18.83
N GLY A 151 7.73 -7.23 20.06
CA GLY A 151 8.63 -8.10 20.84
C GLY A 151 10.03 -8.23 20.23
N LEU A 152 10.45 -7.24 19.44
CA LEU A 152 11.75 -7.14 18.77
C LEU A 152 12.76 -6.36 19.62
#